data_AF-A0A8I2Z125-F1
#
_entry.id   AF-A0A8I2Z125-F1
#
_cell.length_a   1.000
_cell.length_b   1.000
_cell.length_c   1.000
_cell.angle_alpha   90.00
_cell.angle_beta   90.00
_cell.angle_gamma   90.00
#
_symmetry.space_group_name_H-M   'P 1'
#
loop_
_entity.id
_entity.type
_entity.pdbx_description
1 polymer ?
#
loop_
_entity_poly.entity_id
_entity_poly.type
_entity_poly.pdbx_seq_one_letter_code
_entity_poly.pdbx_strand_id
1 'polypeptide(L)'
;MAAIVHFLSLLLVKQLRLSFQTTLRLHGLAEILPQIPPWKCKHVDTSPHKTTTIARLFYRDTVDCLQTLLNNPLFTNSLDFSPYHVFTPAQCLVQVYGKWMSSDVAWKIQVGIVST
;
A
#
# COMPACT_ATOMS: atom_id res chain seq x y z
N MET A 1 19.89 11.25 16.50
CA MET A 1 21.03 10.78 15.67
C MET A 1 22.00 9.90 16.46
N ALA A 2 22.46 10.30 17.66
CA ALA A 2 23.37 9.49 18.49
C ALA A 2 22.85 8.07 18.81
N ALA A 3 21.55 7.92 19.08
CA ALA A 3 20.93 6.62 19.36
C ALA A 3 21.03 5.62 18.17
N ILE A 4 20.96 6.10 16.92
CA ILE A 4 21.06 5.24 15.74
C ILE A 4 22.51 4.81 15.53
N VAL A 5 23.47 5.71 15.72
CA VAL A 5 24.90 5.38 15.67
C VAL A 5 25.24 4.32 16.72
N HIS A 6 24.74 4.49 17.94
CA HIS A 6 24.88 3.49 19.00
C HIS A 6 24.21 2.17 18.63
N PHE A 7 23.01 2.18 18.06
CA PHE A 7 22.34 0.96 17.65
C PHE A 7 23.14 0.19 16.59
N LEU A 8 23.69 0.88 15.59
CA LEU A 8 24.51 0.28 14.53
C LEU A 8 25.87 -0.23 15.03
N SER A 9 26.36 0.27 16.16
CA SER A 9 27.63 -0.19 16.73
C SER A 9 27.49 -1.51 17.50
N LEU A 10 26.26 -1.93 17.85
CA LEU A 10 25.96 -3.16 18.57
C LEU A 10 26.44 -4.39 17.80
N LEU A 11 27.04 -5.34 18.51
CA LEU A 11 27.67 -6.53 17.94
C LEU A 11 26.65 -7.41 17.19
N LEU A 12 25.45 -7.55 17.74
CA LEU A 12 24.31 -8.24 17.10
C LEU A 12 23.92 -7.58 15.77
N VAL A 13 23.91 -6.25 15.73
CA VAL A 13 23.53 -5.50 14.52
C VAL A 13 24.62 -5.58 13.45
N LYS A 14 25.88 -5.64 13.84
CA LYS A 14 27.01 -5.89 12.92
C LYS A 14 26.99 -7.29 12.31
N GLN A 15 26.41 -8.27 13.01
CA GLN A 15 26.23 -9.63 12.49
C GLN A 15 25.09 -9.73 11.48
N LEU A 16 24.07 -8.87 11.60
CA LEU A 16 23.08 -8.69 10.55
C LEU A 16 23.81 -8.08 9.35
N ARG A 17 23.89 -8.83 8.25
CA ARG A 17 24.53 -8.40 6.98
C ARG A 17 23.69 -7.32 6.30
N LEU A 18 23.51 -6.17 6.97
CA LEU A 18 22.74 -5.05 6.49
C LEU A 18 23.45 -4.38 5.31
N SER A 19 22.68 -3.81 4.39
CA SER A 19 23.19 -3.03 3.25
C SER A 19 23.83 -1.70 3.67
N PHE A 20 23.68 -1.31 4.94
CA PHE A 20 24.25 -0.11 5.55
C PHE A 20 24.90 -0.42 6.90
N GLN A 21 25.98 0.29 7.22
CA GLN A 21 26.67 0.19 8.52
C GLN A 21 26.88 1.55 9.19
N THR A 22 26.54 2.64 8.50
CA THR A 22 26.66 4.01 8.99
C THR A 22 25.33 4.73 8.83
N THR A 23 25.09 5.71 9.68
CA THR A 23 23.92 6.59 9.57
C THR A 23 23.89 7.33 8.24
N LEU A 24 25.05 7.77 7.72
CA LEU A 24 25.13 8.43 6.41
C LEU A 24 24.63 7.52 5.28
N ARG A 25 25.06 6.25 5.27
CA ARG A 25 24.64 5.30 4.24
C ARG A 25 23.16 4.93 4.36
N LEU A 26 22.65 4.82 5.59
CA LEU A 26 21.21 4.68 5.85
C LEU A 26 20.44 5.87 5.26
N HIS A 27 20.87 7.10 5.54
CA HIS A 27 20.23 8.31 5.03
C HIS A 27 20.25 8.38 3.51
N GLY A 28 21.41 8.14 2.88
CA GLY A 28 21.49 8.11 1.41
C GLY A 28 20.58 7.05 0.78
N LEU A 29 20.44 5.87 1.40
CA LEU A 29 19.46 4.87 0.95
C LEU A 29 18.02 5.32 1.16
N ALA A 30 17.72 6.00 2.28
CA ALA A 30 16.39 6.53 2.57
C ALA A 30 15.99 7.66 1.60
N GLU A 31 16.94 8.48 1.15
CA GLU A 31 16.73 9.54 0.17
C GLU A 31 16.44 9.00 -1.25
N ILE A 32 16.99 7.83 -1.59
CA ILE A 32 16.72 7.14 -2.86
C ILE A 32 15.31 6.51 -2.89
N LEU A 33 14.72 6.24 -1.72
CA LEU A 33 13.38 5.68 -1.68
C LEU A 33 12.39 6.65 -2.35
N PRO A 34 11.45 6.13 -3.15
CA PRO A 34 10.41 6.98 -3.72
C PRO A 34 9.69 7.70 -2.58
N GLN A 35 9.33 8.96 -2.82
CA GLN A 35 8.52 9.67 -1.84
C GLN A 35 7.17 8.97 -1.70
N ILE A 36 6.88 8.56 -0.47
CA ILE A 36 5.65 7.86 -0.11
C ILE A 36 4.83 8.81 0.76
N PRO A 37 3.49 8.76 0.69
CA PRO A 37 2.63 9.58 1.53
C PRO A 37 3.00 9.47 3.01
N PRO A 38 3.15 10.60 3.72
CA PRO A 38 3.58 10.58 5.10
C PRO A 38 2.52 9.95 6.01
N TRP A 39 2.98 9.35 7.10
CA TRP A 39 2.08 8.89 8.15
C TRP A 39 1.39 10.07 8.84
N LYS A 40 0.06 10.01 8.92
CA LYS A 40 -0.79 10.91 9.69
C LYS A 40 -1.21 10.20 10.99
N CYS A 41 -1.47 10.96 12.04
CA CYS A 41 -1.94 10.46 13.32
C CYS A 41 -3.17 11.26 13.74
N LYS A 42 -4.27 10.57 14.08
CA LYS A 42 -5.44 11.21 14.69
C LYS A 42 -5.85 10.53 15.98
N HIS A 43 -6.42 11.31 16.88
CA HIS A 43 -7.07 10.78 18.06
C HIS A 43 -8.40 10.14 17.65
N VAL A 44 -8.71 8.98 18.23
CA VAL A 44 -9.99 8.31 18.01
C VAL A 44 -10.83 8.48 19.25
N ASP A 45 -11.98 9.12 19.08
CA ASP A 45 -12.97 9.21 20.13
C ASP A 45 -13.53 7.81 20.39
N THR A 46 -13.27 7.31 21.59
CA THR A 46 -13.68 5.97 22.02
C THR A 46 -14.98 5.99 22.82
N SER A 47 -15.64 7.15 22.92
CA SER A 47 -16.96 7.27 23.56
C SER A 47 -17.97 6.29 22.96
N PRO A 48 -18.76 5.56 23.77
CA PRO A 48 -18.91 5.66 25.24
C PRO A 48 -17.90 4.84 26.06
N HIS A 49 -16.98 4.12 25.43
CA HIS A 49 -16.05 3.21 26.09
C HIS A 49 -14.84 3.99 26.64
N LYS A 50 -14.67 4.00 27.96
CA LYS A 50 -13.49 4.61 28.60
C LYS A 50 -12.27 3.73 28.38
N THR A 51 -11.35 4.14 27.51
CA THR A 51 -10.00 3.58 27.46
C THR A 51 -9.09 4.29 28.44
N THR A 52 -8.20 3.56 29.12
CA THR A 52 -7.22 4.13 30.07
C THR A 52 -6.23 5.08 29.39
N THR A 53 -6.02 4.91 28.08
CA THR A 53 -5.14 5.74 27.26
C THR A 53 -5.87 6.24 26.02
N ILE A 54 -5.43 7.39 25.50
CA ILE A 54 -6.00 7.96 24.28
C ILE A 54 -5.63 7.07 23.10
N ALA A 55 -6.65 6.55 22.40
CA ALA A 55 -6.45 5.78 21.19
C ALA A 55 -5.94 6.68 20.06
N ARG A 56 -4.79 6.31 19.47
CA ARG A 56 -4.17 7.02 18.34
C ARG A 56 -4.23 6.13 17.11
N LEU A 57 -4.91 6.60 16.07
CA LEU A 57 -4.91 5.95 14.76
C LEU A 57 -3.81 6.56 13.89
N PHE A 58 -2.85 5.73 13.53
CA PHE A 58 -1.87 6.03 12.49
C PHE A 58 -2.42 5.56 11.15
N TYR A 59 -2.47 6.46 10.17
CA TYR A 59 -2.98 6.15 8.84
C TYR A 59 -2.21 6.95 7.80
N ARG A 60 -2.33 6.58 6.54
CA ARG A 60 -1.91 7.42 5.41
C ARG A 60 -3.14 7.90 4.67
N ASP A 61 -3.01 9.01 3.97
CA ASP A 61 -4.07 9.46 3.09
C ASP A 61 -4.34 8.40 2.02
N THR A 62 -5.58 7.94 1.94
CA THR A 62 -5.94 6.86 1.02
C THR A 62 -5.81 7.31 -0.43
N VAL A 63 -6.12 8.58 -0.73
CA VAL A 63 -6.03 9.12 -2.10
C VAL A 63 -4.58 9.25 -2.50
N ASP A 64 -3.73 9.83 -1.65
CA ASP A 64 -2.29 9.97 -1.94
C ASP A 64 -1.63 8.59 -2.10
N CYS A 65 -2.02 7.61 -1.27
CA CYS A 65 -1.55 6.23 -1.38
C CYS A 65 -1.93 5.60 -2.73
N LEU A 66 -3.19 5.74 -3.14
CA LEU A 66 -3.64 5.23 -4.43
C LEU A 66 -2.87 5.90 -5.56
N GLN A 67 -2.79 7.23 -5.59
CA GLN A 67 -2.02 7.95 -6.63
C GLN A 67 -0.57 7.46 -6.70
N THR A 68 0.08 7.30 -5.54
CA THR A 68 1.46 6.81 -5.49
C THR A 68 1.59 5.39 -6.03
N LEU A 69 0.66 4.50 -5.68
CA LEU A 69 0.66 3.10 -6.15
C LEU A 69 0.39 3.01 -7.65
N LEU A 70 -0.62 3.76 -8.14
CA LEU A 70 -1.01 3.74 -9.55
C LEU A 70 0.07 4.36 -10.46
N ASN A 71 0.82 5.35 -9.97
CA ASN A 71 1.91 5.99 -10.72
C ASN A 71 3.23 5.22 -10.65
N ASN A 72 3.34 4.15 -9.84
CA ASN A 72 4.59 3.43 -9.67
C ASN A 72 4.74 2.32 -10.73
N PRO A 73 5.77 2.39 -11.60
CA PRO A 73 5.97 1.44 -12.70
C PRO A 73 6.13 -0.02 -12.24
N LEU A 74 6.54 -0.25 -10.99
CA LEU A 74 6.65 -1.60 -10.43
C LEU A 74 5.31 -2.34 -10.41
N PHE A 75 4.19 -1.62 -10.39
CA PHE A 75 2.85 -2.20 -10.31
C PHE A 75 2.11 -2.24 -11.65
N THR A 76 2.70 -1.74 -12.74
CA THR A 76 2.04 -1.66 -14.06
C THR A 76 1.47 -3.01 -14.52
N ASN A 77 2.20 -4.10 -14.27
CA ASN A 77 1.77 -5.45 -14.68
C ASN A 77 0.88 -6.16 -13.65
N SER A 78 0.67 -5.57 -12.48
CA SER A 78 -0.14 -6.13 -11.39
C SER A 78 -1.52 -5.48 -11.29
N LEU A 79 -1.70 -4.32 -11.93
CA LEU A 79 -2.92 -3.53 -11.90
C LEU A 79 -3.69 -3.70 -13.21
N ASP A 80 -4.91 -4.23 -13.08
CA ASP A 80 -5.85 -4.30 -14.19
C ASP A 80 -6.73 -3.05 -14.14
N PHE A 81 -6.67 -2.20 -15.17
CA PHE A 81 -7.51 -1.00 -15.28
C PHE A 81 -8.71 -1.18 -16.22
N SER A 82 -8.58 -2.11 -17.16
CA SER A 82 -9.62 -2.42 -18.13
C SER A 82 -10.45 -3.58 -17.62
N PRO A 83 -11.79 -3.46 -17.63
CA PRO A 83 -12.66 -4.60 -17.37
C PRO A 83 -12.44 -5.71 -18.40
N TYR A 84 -12.63 -6.94 -17.98
CA TYR A 84 -12.50 -8.12 -18.84
C TYR A 84 -13.51 -9.18 -18.40
N HIS A 85 -13.89 -10.08 -19.30
CA HIS A 85 -14.67 -11.26 -18.94
C HIS A 85 -13.80 -12.50 -19.09
N VAL A 86 -13.81 -13.35 -18.06
CA VAL A 86 -13.17 -14.67 -18.08
C VAL A 86 -14.28 -15.69 -18.07
N PHE A 87 -14.25 -16.66 -18.98
CA PHE A 87 -15.22 -17.75 -19.02
C PHE A 87 -14.52 -19.09 -18.77
N THR A 88 -15.26 -20.05 -18.22
CA THR A 88 -14.73 -21.41 -18.03
C THR A 88 -14.40 -22.07 -19.37
N PRO A 89 -13.27 -22.82 -19.47
CA PRO A 89 -12.83 -23.43 -20.73
C PRO A 89 -13.84 -24.41 -21.33
N ALA A 90 -14.59 -25.10 -20.45
CA ALA A 90 -15.68 -25.95 -20.88
C ALA A 90 -16.91 -25.07 -21.20
N GLN A 91 -17.24 -25.01 -22.50
CA GLN A 91 -18.47 -24.44 -23.07
C GLN A 91 -18.67 -22.92 -22.92
N CYS A 92 -17.76 -22.17 -22.28
CA CYS A 92 -17.89 -20.71 -22.05
C CYS A 92 -19.23 -20.27 -21.43
N LEU A 93 -19.94 -21.19 -20.74
CA LEU A 93 -21.29 -20.92 -20.23
C LEU A 93 -21.29 -20.15 -18.91
N VAL A 94 -20.17 -20.17 -18.19
CA VAL A 94 -20.06 -19.57 -16.85
C VAL A 94 -18.92 -18.56 -16.84
N GLN A 95 -19.25 -17.31 -16.51
CA GLN A 95 -18.28 -16.27 -16.23
C GLN A 95 -17.64 -16.49 -14.86
N VAL A 96 -16.33 -16.33 -14.81
CA VAL A 96 -15.51 -16.46 -13.61
C VAL A 96 -15.21 -15.07 -13.07
N TYR A 97 -15.61 -14.84 -11.83
CA TYR A 97 -15.33 -13.61 -11.09
C TYR A 97 -14.16 -13.83 -10.14
N GLY A 98 -13.03 -13.17 -10.39
CA GLY A 98 -11.81 -13.29 -9.56
C GLY A 98 -11.34 -11.95 -8.98
N LYS A 99 -11.43 -10.88 -9.75
CA LYS A 99 -11.10 -9.50 -9.34
C LYS A 99 -12.24 -8.56 -9.67
N TRP A 100 -12.22 -7.34 -9.13
CA TRP A 100 -13.20 -6.31 -9.46
C TRP A 100 -13.37 -6.10 -10.99
N MET A 101 -12.25 -6.08 -11.73
CA MET A 101 -12.28 -5.90 -13.19
C MET A 101 -12.91 -7.06 -13.97
N SER A 102 -13.09 -8.23 -13.35
CA SER A 102 -13.82 -9.35 -13.99
C SER A 102 -15.34 -9.25 -13.88
N SER A 103 -15.85 -8.21 -13.21
CA SER A 103 -17.28 -8.03 -12.95
C SER A 103 -18.02 -7.32 -14.07
N ASP A 104 -19.30 -7.67 -14.22
CA ASP A 104 -20.21 -6.99 -15.16
C ASP A 104 -20.39 -5.52 -14.83
N VAL A 105 -20.28 -5.15 -13.54
CA VAL A 105 -20.40 -3.75 -13.10
C VAL A 105 -19.24 -2.94 -13.64
N ALA A 106 -18.00 -3.45 -13.53
CA ALA A 106 -16.83 -2.80 -14.12
C ALA A 106 -16.99 -2.65 -15.64
N TRP A 107 -17.47 -3.67 -16.33
CA TRP A 107 -17.76 -3.62 -17.77
C TRP A 107 -18.82 -2.57 -18.12
N LYS A 108 -19.94 -2.53 -17.38
CA LYS A 108 -21.03 -1.56 -17.59
C LYS A 108 -20.56 -0.12 -17.39
N ILE A 109 -19.68 0.13 -16.41
CA ILE A 109 -19.06 1.45 -16.20
C ILE A 109 -18.27 1.86 -17.43
N GLN A 110 -17.42 0.97 -17.97
CA GLN A 110 -16.60 1.25 -19.15
C GLN A 110 -17.45 1.56 -20.40
N VAL A 111 -18.55 0.82 -20.61
CA VAL A 111 -19.46 1.04 -21.76
C VAL A 111 -20.46 2.19 -21.51
N GLY A 112 -20.46 2.78 -20.31
CA GLY A 112 -21.35 3.90 -19.96
C GLY A 112 -22.81 3.50 -19.75
N ILE A 113 -23.09 2.24 -19.40
CA ILE A 113 -24.45 1.68 -19.25
C ILE A 113 -24.92 1.73 -17.78
N VAL A 114 -24.23 2.44 -16.90
CA VAL A 114 -24.66 2.55 -15.50
C VAL A 114 -25.88 3.45 -15.40
N SER A 115 -27.06 2.82 -15.38
CA SER A 115 -28.31 3.44 -14.95
C SER A 115 -28.14 3.86 -13.49
N THR A 116 -28.15 5.17 -13.27
CA THR A 116 -28.08 5.82 -11.95
C THR A 116 -29.37 5.60 -11.17
#